data_AF-A0AAW7Q0R7-F1
#
_entry.id   AF-A0AAW7Q0R7-F1
#
_cell.length_a   1.000
_cell.length_b   1.000
_cell.length_c   1.000
_cell.angle_alpha   90.00
_cell.angle_beta   90.00
_cell.angle_gamma   90.00
#
_symmetry.space_group_name_H-M   'P 1'
#
loop_
_entity.id
_entity.type
_entity.pdbx_description
1 polymer ?
#
loop_
_entity_poly.entity_id
_entity_poly.type
_entity_poly.pdbx_seq_one_letter_code
_entity_poly.pdbx_strand_id
1 'polypeptide(L)'
;RNLASRSAEAAHEIKAIVENATIKANEGKNITSEMIEGYNELNENIDITIKLIEDVATASKEQQLAMTQINDTVNSLDKATQQNANLASTISEMANKTSQLVVHLDDTIKQTSFDRNAHKRICDTTMIIDINKLKSDHINFKNMNFSQAKEGFKFTVKNHHECNLGKWIDENQDKRFAKSKEWEDLKLAHKNVHNLVQEVVNLYAQKSDNKQIFEVTKEIEENIETVFDLLNRIREINCEEE
;
A
#
# COMPACT_ATOMS: atom_id res chain seq x y z
N ARG A 1 2.38 -143.88 -8.50
CA ARG A 1 3.68 -143.12 -8.53
C ARG A 1 3.61 -141.87 -9.41
N ASN A 2 3.19 -141.96 -10.67
CA ASN A 2 3.10 -140.80 -11.58
C ASN A 2 2.08 -139.71 -11.13
N LEU A 3 0.87 -140.11 -10.68
CA LEU A 3 -0.13 -139.18 -10.11
C LEU A 3 0.34 -138.45 -8.84
N ALA A 4 1.09 -139.15 -7.97
CA ALA A 4 1.64 -138.55 -6.76
C ALA A 4 2.72 -137.51 -7.09
N SER A 5 3.56 -137.79 -8.10
CA SER A 5 4.57 -136.84 -8.59
C SER A 5 3.92 -135.57 -9.17
N ARG A 6 2.89 -135.73 -10.01
CA ARG A 6 2.13 -134.60 -10.57
C ARG A 6 1.36 -133.79 -9.52
N SER A 7 0.83 -134.47 -8.50
CA SER A 7 0.14 -133.80 -7.38
C SER A 7 1.12 -133.00 -6.51
N ALA A 8 2.33 -133.53 -6.30
CA ALA A 8 3.39 -132.82 -5.58
C ALA A 8 3.91 -131.59 -6.36
N GLU A 9 4.04 -131.70 -7.68
CA GLU A 9 4.44 -130.60 -8.56
C GLU A 9 3.38 -129.48 -8.59
N ALA A 10 2.10 -129.83 -8.79
CA ALA A 10 1.00 -128.86 -8.72
C ALA A 10 0.88 -128.20 -7.34
N ALA A 11 1.08 -128.96 -6.25
CA ALA A 11 1.10 -128.39 -4.90
C ALA A 11 2.27 -127.41 -4.70
N HIS A 12 3.44 -127.69 -5.30
CA HIS A 12 4.59 -126.78 -5.28
C HIS A 12 4.32 -125.51 -6.08
N GLU A 13 3.70 -125.61 -7.26
CA GLU A 13 3.31 -124.43 -8.06
C GLU A 13 2.28 -123.57 -7.32
N ILE A 14 1.23 -124.17 -6.74
CA ILE A 14 0.23 -123.46 -5.94
C ILE A 14 0.92 -122.76 -4.76
N LYS A 15 1.82 -123.43 -4.06
CA LYS A 15 2.59 -122.82 -2.96
C LYS A 15 3.38 -121.61 -3.43
N ALA A 16 4.08 -121.71 -4.56
CA ALA A 16 4.84 -120.60 -5.12
C ALA A 16 3.96 -119.41 -5.53
N ILE A 17 2.78 -119.67 -6.14
CA ILE A 17 1.81 -118.63 -6.49
C ILE A 17 1.27 -117.95 -5.24
N VAL A 18 0.92 -118.71 -4.20
CA VAL A 18 0.39 -118.16 -2.92
C VAL A 18 1.47 -117.35 -2.20
N GLU A 19 2.72 -117.83 -2.16
CA GLU A 19 3.84 -117.07 -1.60
C GLU A 19 4.05 -115.75 -2.35
N ASN A 20 4.03 -115.78 -3.69
CA ASN A 20 4.19 -114.58 -4.51
C ASN A 20 3.00 -113.60 -4.37
N ALA A 21 1.76 -114.11 -4.33
CA ALA A 21 0.57 -113.31 -4.07
C ALA A 21 0.60 -112.67 -2.68
N THR A 22 1.12 -113.38 -1.67
CA THR A 22 1.29 -112.85 -0.30
C THR A 22 2.34 -111.74 -0.27
N ILE A 23 3.46 -111.91 -0.99
CA ILE A 23 4.49 -110.85 -1.14
C ILE A 23 3.87 -109.61 -1.79
N LYS A 24 3.16 -109.77 -2.92
CA LYS A 24 2.50 -108.66 -3.62
C LYS A 24 1.42 -107.97 -2.77
N ALA A 25 0.67 -108.71 -1.98
CA ALA A 25 -0.32 -108.15 -1.05
C ALA A 25 0.35 -107.31 0.05
N ASN A 26 1.49 -107.77 0.59
CA ASN A 26 2.27 -107.01 1.58
C ASN A 26 2.91 -105.76 0.97
N GLU A 27 3.45 -105.84 -0.25
CA GLU A 27 3.93 -104.67 -1.00
C GLU A 27 2.80 -103.65 -1.19
N GLY A 28 1.61 -104.11 -1.63
CA GLY A 28 0.43 -103.25 -1.77
C GLY A 28 -0.02 -102.62 -0.46
N LYS A 29 0.05 -103.36 0.66
CA LYS A 29 -0.21 -102.83 2.00
C LYS A 29 0.76 -101.71 2.38
N ASN A 30 2.05 -101.88 2.11
CA ASN A 30 3.07 -100.86 2.40
C ASN A 30 2.85 -99.59 1.56
N ILE A 31 2.62 -99.73 0.25
CA ILE A 31 2.33 -98.61 -0.64
C ILE A 31 1.08 -97.85 -0.17
N THR A 32 0.04 -98.57 0.24
CA THR A 32 -1.19 -97.94 0.74
C THR A 32 -0.94 -97.19 2.06
N SER A 33 -0.06 -97.70 2.93
CA SER A 33 0.34 -97.01 4.16
C SER A 33 1.09 -95.71 3.87
N GLU A 34 2.05 -95.73 2.94
CA GLU A 34 2.77 -94.53 2.50
C GLU A 34 1.83 -93.51 1.85
N MET A 35 0.84 -93.99 1.06
CA MET A 35 -0.18 -93.14 0.46
C MET A 35 -1.05 -92.44 1.52
N ILE A 36 -1.41 -93.14 2.61
CA ILE A 36 -2.15 -92.56 3.72
C ILE A 36 -1.34 -91.46 4.41
N GLU A 37 -0.04 -91.68 4.63
CA GLU A 37 0.85 -90.66 5.19
C GLU A 37 0.95 -89.44 4.27
N GLY A 38 1.12 -89.65 2.96
CA GLY A 38 1.15 -88.56 1.98
C GLY A 38 -0.17 -87.77 1.90
N TYR A 39 -1.33 -88.42 2.05
CA TYR A 39 -2.62 -87.72 2.12
C TYR A 39 -2.78 -86.90 3.41
N ASN A 40 -2.23 -87.36 4.54
CA ASN A 40 -2.24 -86.57 5.77
C ASN A 40 -1.39 -85.30 5.62
N GLU A 41 -0.19 -85.41 5.04
CA GLU A 41 0.67 -84.26 4.75
C GLU A 41 0.02 -83.30 3.74
N LEU A 42 -0.66 -83.84 2.71
CA LEU A 42 -1.40 -83.03 1.76
C LEU A 42 -2.54 -82.26 2.43
N ASN A 43 -3.31 -82.89 3.31
CA ASN A 43 -4.37 -82.22 4.06
C ASN A 43 -3.82 -81.12 4.96
N GLU A 44 -2.70 -81.35 5.65
CA GLU A 44 -2.05 -80.32 6.46
C GLU A 44 -1.61 -79.11 5.61
N ASN A 45 -1.01 -79.35 4.44
CA ASN A 45 -0.65 -78.29 3.50
C ASN A 45 -1.87 -77.53 2.95
N ILE A 46 -3.00 -78.21 2.74
CA ILE A 46 -4.26 -77.57 2.33
C ILE A 46 -4.75 -76.64 3.45
N ASP A 47 -4.75 -77.08 4.69
CA ASP A 47 -5.16 -76.26 5.84
C ASP A 47 -4.27 -75.02 6.00
N ILE A 48 -2.94 -75.17 5.84
CA ILE A 48 -2.00 -74.04 5.83
C ILE A 48 -2.32 -73.06 4.69
N THR A 49 -2.62 -73.59 3.50
CA THR A 49 -2.95 -72.77 2.33
C THR A 49 -4.25 -72.00 2.53
N ILE A 50 -5.27 -72.62 3.12
CA ILE A 50 -6.54 -71.96 3.47
C ILE A 50 -6.27 -70.79 4.42
N LYS A 51 -5.47 -71.01 5.46
CA LYS A 51 -5.11 -69.96 6.42
C LYS A 51 -4.38 -68.79 5.75
N LEU A 52 -3.43 -69.07 4.85
CA LEU A 52 -2.75 -68.04 4.07
C LEU A 52 -3.72 -67.22 3.20
N ILE A 53 -4.72 -67.87 2.59
CA ILE A 53 -5.76 -67.18 1.82
C ILE A 53 -6.59 -66.27 2.71
N GLU A 54 -6.94 -66.70 3.93
CA GLU A 54 -7.65 -65.86 4.91
C GLU A 54 -6.82 -64.66 5.35
N ASP A 55 -5.53 -64.85 5.60
CA ASP A 55 -4.60 -63.76 5.94
C ASP A 55 -4.49 -62.76 4.77
N VAL A 56 -4.35 -63.24 3.53
CA VAL A 56 -4.31 -62.39 2.32
C VAL A 56 -5.62 -61.63 2.13
N ALA A 57 -6.77 -62.27 2.35
CA ALA A 57 -8.07 -61.63 2.23
C ALA A 57 -8.24 -60.51 3.28
N THR A 58 -7.79 -60.77 4.51
CA THR A 58 -7.79 -59.77 5.59
C THR A 58 -6.89 -58.59 5.26
N ALA A 59 -5.64 -58.85 4.86
CA ALA A 59 -4.68 -57.82 4.48
C ALA A 59 -5.18 -56.99 3.27
N SER A 60 -5.82 -57.63 2.29
CA SER A 60 -6.40 -56.96 1.13
C SER A 60 -7.52 -56.00 1.53
N LYS A 61 -8.34 -56.39 2.52
CA LYS A 61 -9.41 -55.53 3.04
C LYS A 61 -8.86 -54.33 3.82
N GLU A 62 -7.80 -54.52 4.60
CA GLU A 62 -7.11 -53.41 5.26
C GLU A 62 -6.47 -52.45 4.25
N GLN A 63 -5.81 -52.96 3.21
CA GLN A 63 -5.27 -52.15 2.13
C GLN A 63 -6.35 -51.36 1.39
N GLN A 64 -7.52 -51.95 1.14
CA GLN A 64 -8.66 -51.23 0.54
C GLN A 64 -9.11 -50.04 1.40
N LEU A 65 -9.18 -50.24 2.73
CA LEU A 65 -9.51 -49.15 3.66
C LEU A 65 -8.43 -48.07 3.65
N ALA A 66 -7.15 -48.46 3.67
CA ALA A 66 -6.03 -47.52 3.58
C ALA A 66 -6.05 -46.72 2.26
N MET A 67 -6.38 -47.36 1.13
CA MET A 67 -6.52 -46.68 -0.17
C MET A 67 -7.65 -45.65 -0.17
N THR A 68 -8.74 -45.91 0.54
CA THR A 68 -9.82 -44.94 0.71
C THR A 68 -9.33 -43.72 1.49
N GLN A 69 -8.59 -43.92 2.58
CA GLN A 69 -7.99 -42.82 3.37
C GLN A 69 -6.94 -42.03 2.58
N ILE A 70 -6.12 -42.71 1.77
CA ILE A 70 -5.16 -42.05 0.86
C ILE A 70 -5.91 -41.17 -0.14
N ASN A 71 -6.99 -41.69 -0.74
CA ASN A 71 -7.80 -40.93 -1.69
C ASN A 71 -8.41 -39.66 -1.05
N ASP A 72 -8.93 -39.75 0.16
CA ASP A 72 -9.48 -38.60 0.89
C ASP A 72 -8.40 -37.56 1.21
N THR A 73 -7.19 -38.02 1.54
CA THR A 73 -6.02 -37.16 1.81
C THR A 73 -5.56 -36.47 0.52
N VAL A 74 -5.50 -37.19 -0.60
CA VAL A 74 -5.13 -36.63 -1.92
C VAL A 74 -6.14 -35.56 -2.34
N ASN A 75 -7.44 -35.80 -2.16
CA ASN A 75 -8.48 -34.81 -2.44
C ASN A 75 -8.34 -33.55 -1.55
N SER A 76 -7.95 -33.73 -0.29
CA SER A 76 -7.70 -32.62 0.63
C SER A 76 -6.45 -31.82 0.23
N LEU A 77 -5.38 -32.51 -0.20
CA LEU A 77 -4.16 -31.90 -0.72
C LEU A 77 -4.41 -31.14 -2.03
N ASP A 78 -5.23 -31.66 -2.93
CA ASP A 78 -5.62 -30.97 -4.16
C ASP A 78 -6.38 -29.67 -3.82
N LYS A 79 -7.37 -29.74 -2.91
CA LYS A 79 -8.07 -28.54 -2.44
C LYS A 79 -7.14 -27.49 -1.85
N ALA A 80 -6.18 -27.90 -1.01
CA ALA A 80 -5.18 -26.99 -0.45
C ALA A 80 -4.26 -26.40 -1.54
N THR A 81 -3.90 -27.20 -2.55
CA THR A 81 -3.09 -26.76 -3.69
C THR A 81 -3.83 -25.71 -4.53
N GLN A 82 -5.12 -25.90 -4.81
CA GLN A 82 -5.95 -24.92 -5.49
C GLN A 82 -6.11 -23.63 -4.66
N GLN A 83 -6.26 -23.74 -3.34
CA GLN A 83 -6.29 -22.57 -2.45
C GLN A 83 -4.98 -21.79 -2.51
N ASN A 84 -3.83 -22.46 -2.52
CA ASN A 84 -2.52 -21.82 -2.66
C ASN A 84 -2.38 -21.10 -4.00
N ALA A 85 -2.86 -21.69 -5.10
CA ALA A 85 -2.85 -21.04 -6.42
C ALA A 85 -3.72 -19.77 -6.43
N ASN A 86 -4.92 -19.83 -5.87
CA ASN A 86 -5.82 -18.67 -5.75
C ASN A 86 -5.21 -17.56 -4.87
N LEU A 87 -4.59 -17.94 -3.76
CA LEU A 87 -3.91 -17.00 -2.88
C LEU A 87 -2.73 -16.32 -3.58
N ALA A 88 -1.92 -17.08 -4.32
CA ALA A 88 -0.81 -16.53 -5.11
C ALA A 88 -1.30 -15.53 -6.17
N SER A 89 -2.43 -15.83 -6.85
CA SER A 89 -3.07 -14.90 -7.78
C SER A 89 -3.52 -13.61 -7.08
N THR A 90 -4.14 -13.73 -5.90
CA THR A 90 -4.56 -12.57 -5.09
C THR A 90 -3.38 -11.69 -4.66
N ILE A 91 -2.26 -12.32 -4.25
CA ILE A 91 -1.04 -11.61 -3.88
C ILE A 91 -0.46 -10.85 -5.07
N SER A 92 -0.45 -11.47 -6.26
CA SER A 92 0.00 -10.81 -7.50
C SER A 92 -0.86 -9.58 -7.84
N GLU A 93 -2.19 -9.70 -7.72
CA GLU A 93 -3.10 -8.57 -7.92
C GLU A 93 -2.83 -7.43 -6.91
N MET A 94 -2.64 -7.78 -5.64
CA MET A 94 -2.32 -6.81 -4.60
C MET A 94 -0.99 -6.10 -4.85
N ALA A 95 0.05 -6.83 -5.27
CA ALA A 95 1.33 -6.25 -5.65
C ALA A 95 1.19 -5.26 -6.81
N ASN A 96 0.36 -5.58 -7.81
CA ASN A 96 0.07 -4.68 -8.92
C ASN A 96 -0.66 -3.40 -8.45
N LYS A 97 -1.66 -3.53 -7.57
CA LYS A 97 -2.35 -2.38 -6.95
C LYS A 97 -1.37 -1.49 -6.17
N THR A 98 -0.48 -2.09 -5.38
CA THR A 98 0.55 -1.34 -4.64
C THR A 98 1.51 -0.62 -5.59
N SER A 99 1.91 -1.25 -6.68
CA SER A 99 2.75 -0.60 -7.71
C SER A 99 2.06 0.62 -8.32
N GLN A 100 0.78 0.50 -8.67
CA GLN A 100 -0.02 1.63 -9.17
C GLN A 100 -0.15 2.76 -8.16
N LEU A 101 -0.34 2.44 -6.88
CA LEU A 101 -0.36 3.41 -5.78
C LEU A 101 0.96 4.19 -5.68
N VAL A 102 2.11 3.53 -5.83
CA VAL A 102 3.42 4.18 -5.83
C VAL A 102 3.55 5.15 -7.01
N VAL A 103 3.11 4.77 -8.20
CA VAL A 103 3.12 5.65 -9.37
C VAL A 103 2.21 6.88 -9.15
N HIS A 104 1.01 6.68 -8.60
CA HIS A 104 0.11 7.79 -8.26
C HIS A 104 0.68 8.72 -7.19
N LEU A 105 1.37 8.17 -6.18
CA LEU A 105 2.04 8.96 -5.15
C LEU A 105 3.17 9.81 -5.76
N ASP A 106 4.00 9.22 -6.64
CA ASP A 106 5.06 9.95 -7.35
C ASP A 106 4.50 11.09 -8.20
N ASP A 107 3.41 10.85 -8.94
CA ASP A 107 2.73 11.90 -9.71
C ASP A 107 2.16 12.99 -8.81
N THR A 108 1.54 12.62 -7.68
CA THR A 108 1.02 13.57 -6.70
C THR A 108 2.14 14.43 -6.13
N ILE A 109 3.29 13.84 -5.78
CA ILE A 109 4.46 14.56 -5.27
C ILE A 109 4.97 15.57 -6.31
N LYS A 110 4.99 15.21 -7.59
CA LYS A 110 5.39 16.12 -8.69
C LYS A 110 4.41 17.28 -8.87
N GLN A 111 3.11 17.05 -8.65
CA GLN A 111 2.08 18.07 -8.76
C GLN A 111 1.99 18.97 -7.52
N THR A 112 2.37 18.49 -6.34
CA THR A 112 2.50 19.34 -5.15
C THR A 112 3.80 20.13 -5.22
N SER A 113 3.74 21.38 -5.66
CA SER A 113 4.85 22.31 -5.45
C SER A 113 4.96 22.60 -3.95
N PHE A 114 5.87 21.92 -3.26
CA PHE A 114 6.26 22.30 -1.91
C PHE A 114 7.06 23.60 -2.00
N ASP A 115 6.36 24.73 -2.06
CA ASP A 115 6.98 26.04 -1.94
C ASP A 115 7.51 26.16 -0.50
N ARG A 116 8.81 25.94 -0.32
CA ARG A 116 9.51 26.09 0.97
C ARG A 116 9.26 27.45 1.61
N ASN A 117 8.92 28.49 0.83
CA ASN A 117 8.65 29.83 1.33
C ASN A 117 7.16 30.09 1.59
N ALA A 118 6.26 29.12 1.38
CA ALA A 118 4.83 29.27 1.70
C ALA A 118 4.61 29.58 3.19
N HIS A 119 5.44 29.02 4.07
CA HIS A 119 5.40 29.32 5.51
C HIS A 119 5.71 30.80 5.80
N LYS A 120 6.70 31.41 5.11
CA LYS A 120 7.05 32.83 5.26
C LYS A 120 5.91 33.79 4.88
N ARG A 121 4.95 33.33 4.08
CA ARG A 121 3.77 34.14 3.72
C ARG A 121 2.66 34.09 4.76
N ILE A 122 2.69 33.12 5.69
CA ILE A 122 1.57 32.80 6.59
C ILE A 122 2.00 32.77 8.08
N CYS A 123 3.29 32.94 8.40
CA CYS A 123 3.81 32.73 9.77
C CYS A 123 3.08 33.57 10.84
N ASP A 124 2.76 34.83 10.53
CA ASP A 124 2.08 35.75 11.45
C ASP A 124 0.74 36.18 10.86
N THR A 125 -0.29 35.41 11.21
CA THR A 125 -1.67 35.64 10.74
C THR A 125 -2.25 36.97 11.21
N THR A 126 -1.78 37.51 12.35
CA THR A 126 -2.23 38.81 12.87
C THR A 126 -1.64 39.93 12.03
N MET A 127 -0.33 39.87 11.76
CA MET A 127 0.36 40.84 10.92
C MET A 127 -0.16 40.86 9.48
N ILE A 128 -0.63 39.72 8.94
CA ILE A 128 -1.31 39.67 7.64
C ILE A 128 -2.59 40.50 7.64
N ILE A 129 -3.43 40.34 8.67
CA ILE A 129 -4.69 41.08 8.80
C ILE A 129 -4.41 42.57 8.95
N ASP A 130 -3.46 42.93 9.82
CA ASP A 130 -3.07 44.31 10.08
C ASP A 130 -2.54 44.98 8.82
N ILE A 131 -1.60 44.35 8.11
CA ILE A 131 -1.05 44.90 6.86
C ILE A 131 -2.15 45.08 5.81
N ASN A 132 -3.03 44.10 5.63
CA ASN A 132 -4.12 44.24 4.65
C ASN A 132 -5.07 45.39 5.01
N LYS A 133 -5.34 45.59 6.29
CA LYS A 133 -6.10 46.75 6.77
C LYS A 133 -5.38 48.06 6.46
N LEU A 134 -4.07 48.15 6.71
CA LEU A 134 -3.25 49.33 6.39
C LEU A 134 -3.23 49.62 4.89
N LYS A 135 -3.13 48.60 4.05
CA LYS A 135 -3.21 48.73 2.58
C LYS A 135 -4.57 49.29 2.15
N SER A 136 -5.65 48.73 2.69
CA SER A 136 -7.00 49.22 2.43
C SER A 136 -7.19 50.68 2.88
N ASP A 137 -6.70 51.02 4.08
CA ASP A 137 -6.73 52.38 4.61
C ASP A 137 -5.98 53.38 3.70
N HIS A 138 -4.88 52.95 3.07
CA HIS A 138 -4.14 53.78 2.11
C HIS A 138 -4.92 54.05 0.82
N ILE A 139 -5.59 53.04 0.26
CA ILE A 139 -6.47 53.22 -0.90
C ILE A 139 -7.60 54.17 -0.54
N ASN A 140 -8.20 53.99 0.64
CA ASN A 140 -9.26 54.84 1.14
C ASN A 140 -8.79 56.29 1.35
N PHE A 141 -7.57 56.50 1.86
CA PHE A 141 -6.98 57.82 1.99
C PHE A 141 -6.91 58.54 0.63
N LYS A 142 -6.37 57.90 -0.40
CA LYS A 142 -6.33 58.47 -1.76
C LYS A 142 -7.75 58.82 -2.25
N ASN A 143 -8.65 57.84 -2.25
CA ASN A 143 -10.01 57.99 -2.78
C ASN A 143 -10.79 59.10 -2.07
N MET A 144 -10.67 59.19 -0.74
CA MET A 144 -11.34 60.20 0.07
C MET A 144 -10.84 61.61 -0.24
N ASN A 145 -9.53 61.80 -0.36
CA ASN A 145 -8.97 63.12 -0.71
C ASN A 145 -9.31 63.50 -2.16
N PHE A 146 -9.26 62.55 -3.10
CA PHE A 146 -9.59 62.80 -4.50
C PHE A 146 -11.07 63.16 -4.68
N SER A 147 -11.97 62.53 -3.93
CA SER A 147 -13.41 62.85 -3.96
C SER A 147 -13.74 64.27 -3.46
N GLN A 148 -12.87 64.82 -2.61
CA GLN A 148 -13.01 66.17 -2.05
C GLN A 148 -12.27 67.24 -2.86
N ALA A 149 -11.34 66.82 -3.73
CA ALA A 149 -10.58 67.73 -4.59
C ALA A 149 -11.51 68.40 -5.62
N LYS A 150 -11.60 69.73 -5.57
CA LYS A 150 -12.46 70.55 -6.42
C LYS A 150 -11.77 71.86 -6.79
N GLU A 151 -12.15 72.42 -7.94
CA GLU A 151 -11.64 73.70 -8.40
C GLU A 151 -11.83 74.81 -7.35
N GLY A 152 -10.76 75.58 -7.08
CA GLY A 152 -10.79 76.71 -6.13
C GLY A 152 -10.92 76.33 -4.65
N PHE A 153 -10.98 75.04 -4.31
CA PHE A 153 -11.07 74.58 -2.93
C PHE A 153 -9.74 73.98 -2.46
N LYS A 154 -9.04 74.68 -1.56
CA LYS A 154 -7.77 74.23 -0.98
C LYS A 154 -7.99 73.67 0.42
N PHE A 155 -7.47 72.48 0.67
CA PHE A 155 -7.40 71.87 1.99
C PHE A 155 -6.09 71.11 2.16
N THR A 156 -5.74 70.83 3.41
CA THR A 156 -4.54 70.08 3.76
C THR A 156 -4.91 68.64 4.05
N VAL A 157 -4.22 67.70 3.40
CA VAL A 157 -4.39 66.27 3.64
C VAL A 157 -3.69 65.88 4.94
N LYS A 158 -4.15 64.79 5.59
CA LYS A 158 -3.48 64.28 6.79
C LYS A 158 -2.01 64.00 6.51
N ASN A 159 -1.14 64.27 7.47
CA ASN A 159 0.27 63.95 7.33
C ASN A 159 0.52 62.44 7.44
N HIS A 160 1.73 62.00 7.06
CA HIS A 160 2.10 60.59 7.04
C HIS A 160 2.29 59.95 8.43
N HIS A 161 2.15 60.69 9.53
CA HIS A 161 2.11 60.17 10.91
C HIS A 161 0.68 60.13 11.47
N GLU A 162 -0.25 60.89 10.89
CA GLU A 162 -1.65 60.99 11.33
C GLU A 162 -2.55 59.87 10.76
N CYS A 163 -2.08 59.16 9.73
CA CYS A 163 -2.78 58.02 9.14
C CYS A 163 -2.51 56.72 9.93
N ASN A 164 -3.32 55.69 9.69
CA ASN A 164 -3.18 54.41 10.42
C ASN A 164 -1.84 53.72 10.13
N LEU A 165 -1.32 53.79 8.90
CA LEU A 165 0.02 53.27 8.61
C LEU A 165 1.11 54.08 9.32
N GLY A 166 0.96 55.40 9.40
CA GLY A 166 1.89 56.28 10.11
C GLY A 166 2.00 55.93 11.58
N LYS A 167 0.85 55.82 12.25
CA LYS A 167 0.77 55.39 13.65
C LYS A 167 1.37 53.99 13.85
N TRP A 168 1.05 53.06 12.96
CA TRP A 168 1.61 51.72 13.00
C TRP A 168 3.14 51.71 12.84
N ILE A 169 3.68 52.53 11.92
CA ILE A 169 5.13 52.71 11.75
C ILE A 169 5.74 53.25 13.05
N ASP A 170 5.14 54.26 13.66
CA ASP A 170 5.64 54.87 14.88
C ASP A 170 5.60 53.91 16.09
N GLU A 171 4.55 53.10 16.21
CA GLU A 171 4.40 52.10 17.26
C GLU A 171 5.37 50.91 17.12
N ASN A 172 5.92 50.66 15.92
CA ASN A 172 6.75 49.50 15.63
C ASN A 172 8.24 49.82 15.39
N GLN A 173 8.69 51.04 15.70
CA GLN A 173 10.09 51.46 15.48
C GLN A 173 11.12 50.61 16.24
N ASP A 174 10.74 50.05 17.39
CA ASP A 174 11.62 49.23 18.22
C ASP A 174 11.71 47.76 17.76
N LYS A 175 10.90 47.36 16.77
CA LYS A 175 10.86 45.98 16.27
C LYS A 175 12.10 45.66 15.45
N ARG A 176 12.45 44.37 15.36
CA ARG A 176 13.65 43.94 14.62
C ARG A 176 13.57 44.24 13.13
N PHE A 177 12.42 44.00 12.50
CA PHE A 177 12.21 44.33 11.10
C PHE A 177 12.34 45.84 10.82
N ALA A 178 12.20 46.70 11.83
CA ALA A 178 12.37 48.14 11.69
C ALA A 178 13.83 48.57 11.45
N LYS A 179 14.79 47.64 11.53
CA LYS A 179 16.20 47.84 11.19
C LYS A 179 16.53 47.49 9.74
N SER A 180 15.57 46.93 8.98
CA SER A 180 15.81 46.51 7.61
C SER A 180 15.83 47.70 6.65
N LYS A 181 16.42 47.50 5.48
CA LYS A 181 16.38 48.51 4.41
C LYS A 181 14.95 48.76 3.94
N GLU A 182 14.15 47.69 3.87
CA GLU A 182 12.75 47.72 3.47
C GLU A 182 11.91 48.61 4.39
N TRP A 183 12.24 48.70 5.67
CA TRP A 183 11.58 49.61 6.61
C TRP A 183 11.88 51.08 6.32
N GLU A 184 13.14 51.41 6.03
CA GLU A 184 13.53 52.78 5.65
C GLU A 184 12.89 53.19 4.32
N ASP A 185 12.91 52.28 3.34
CA ASP A 185 12.27 52.47 2.04
C ASP A 185 10.75 52.66 2.20
N LEU A 186 10.11 51.92 3.13
CA LEU A 186 8.67 52.06 3.42
C LEU A 186 8.35 53.46 3.94
N LYS A 187 9.12 53.96 4.91
CA LYS A 187 8.91 55.30 5.47
C LYS A 187 9.02 56.38 4.39
N LEU A 188 9.99 56.25 3.50
CA LEU A 188 10.20 57.19 2.40
C LEU A 188 9.04 57.14 1.40
N ALA A 189 8.69 55.95 0.92
CA ALA A 189 7.60 55.75 -0.04
C ALA A 189 6.26 56.22 0.54
N HIS A 190 6.00 55.89 1.80
CA HIS A 190 4.80 56.31 2.52
C HIS A 190 4.68 57.84 2.61
N LYS A 191 5.76 58.51 3.02
CA LYS A 191 5.80 59.98 3.04
C LYS A 191 5.56 60.57 1.64
N ASN A 192 6.12 59.95 0.61
CA ASN A 192 5.96 60.41 -0.77
C ASN A 192 4.49 60.34 -1.22
N VAL A 193 3.77 59.25 -0.92
CA VAL A 193 2.32 59.14 -1.22
C VAL A 193 1.54 60.31 -0.62
N HIS A 194 1.79 60.67 0.64
CA HIS A 194 1.10 61.80 1.27
C HIS A 194 1.42 63.15 0.60
N ASN A 195 2.67 63.37 0.23
CA ASN A 195 3.09 64.60 -0.48
C ASN A 195 2.44 64.70 -1.87
N LEU A 196 2.45 63.61 -2.64
CA LEU A 196 1.87 63.58 -3.98
C LEU A 196 0.34 63.75 -3.93
N VAL A 197 -0.35 63.15 -2.94
CA VAL A 197 -1.80 63.38 -2.77
C VAL A 197 -2.07 64.85 -2.42
N GLN A 198 -1.24 65.48 -1.60
CA GLN A 198 -1.35 66.93 -1.34
C GLN A 198 -1.10 67.77 -2.60
N GLU A 199 -0.16 67.36 -3.44
CA GLU A 199 0.14 68.00 -4.72
C GLU A 199 -1.06 67.93 -5.68
N VAL A 200 -1.68 66.76 -5.83
CA VAL A 200 -2.92 66.61 -6.62
C VAL A 200 -4.01 67.54 -6.11
N VAL A 201 -4.25 67.61 -4.80
CA VAL A 201 -5.24 68.54 -4.22
C VAL A 201 -4.91 70.00 -4.57
N ASN A 202 -3.63 70.39 -4.55
CA ASN A 202 -3.21 71.73 -4.93
C ASN A 202 -3.42 72.01 -6.43
N LEU A 203 -3.11 71.04 -7.31
CA LEU A 203 -3.31 71.17 -8.76
C LEU A 203 -4.79 71.35 -9.11
N TYR A 204 -5.69 70.59 -8.47
CA TYR A 204 -7.14 70.79 -8.61
C TYR A 204 -7.58 72.19 -8.16
N ALA A 205 -7.07 72.67 -7.01
CA ALA A 205 -7.41 74.01 -6.52
C ALA A 205 -6.93 75.13 -7.46
N GLN A 206 -5.79 74.93 -8.13
CA GLN A 206 -5.16 75.89 -9.05
C GLN A 206 -5.69 75.85 -10.49
N LYS A 207 -6.59 74.92 -10.82
CA LYS A 207 -7.09 74.69 -12.19
C LYS A 207 -5.96 74.35 -13.18
N SER A 208 -4.99 73.56 -12.72
CA SER A 208 -3.88 73.09 -13.54
C SER A 208 -4.34 72.15 -14.66
N ASP A 209 -3.48 71.93 -15.65
CA ASP A 209 -3.81 71.09 -16.80
C ASP A 209 -4.04 69.62 -16.41
N ASN A 210 -5.04 68.99 -17.03
CA ASN A 210 -5.41 67.60 -16.74
C ASN A 210 -4.26 66.61 -17.00
N LYS A 211 -3.33 66.91 -17.91
CA LYS A 211 -2.16 66.07 -18.16
C LYS A 211 -1.24 66.05 -16.95
N GLN A 212 -1.01 67.19 -16.31
CA GLN A 212 -0.17 67.30 -15.11
C GLN A 212 -0.80 66.55 -13.94
N ILE A 213 -2.12 66.69 -13.75
CA ILE A 213 -2.87 65.94 -12.73
C ILE A 213 -2.77 64.43 -12.96
N PHE A 214 -2.88 63.99 -14.22
CA PHE A 214 -2.77 62.58 -14.58
C PHE A 214 -1.36 62.01 -14.34
N GLU A 215 -0.31 62.77 -14.67
CA GLU A 215 1.09 62.37 -14.43
C GLU A 215 1.35 62.15 -12.93
N VAL A 216 0.97 63.11 -12.08
CA VAL A 216 1.13 62.98 -10.61
C VAL A 216 0.25 61.85 -10.06
N THR A 217 -0.96 61.66 -10.60
CA THR A 217 -1.84 60.56 -10.19
C THR A 217 -1.22 59.20 -10.51
N LYS A 218 -0.57 59.06 -11.68
CA LYS A 218 0.12 57.83 -12.04
C LYS A 218 1.28 57.55 -11.08
N GLU A 219 2.06 58.57 -10.74
CA GLU A 219 3.16 58.44 -9.78
C GLU A 219 2.66 58.01 -8.38
N ILE A 220 1.48 58.47 -7.96
CA ILE A 220 0.84 58.01 -6.72
C ILE A 220 0.57 56.52 -6.76
N GLU A 221 0.00 55.97 -7.85
CA GLU A 221 -0.28 54.53 -7.93
C GLU A 221 1.01 53.70 -7.85
N GLU A 222 2.06 54.12 -8.55
CA GLU A 222 3.38 53.45 -8.51
C GLU A 222 3.98 53.45 -7.10
N ASN A 223 3.84 54.56 -6.37
CA ASN A 223 4.29 54.66 -4.98
C ASN A 223 3.42 53.85 -4.01
N ILE A 224 2.10 53.75 -4.24
CA ILE A 224 1.21 52.90 -3.42
C ILE A 224 1.56 51.43 -3.59
N GLU A 225 1.79 50.96 -4.83
CA GLU A 225 2.25 49.59 -5.08
C GLU A 225 3.59 49.33 -4.40
N THR A 226 4.51 50.29 -4.45
CA THR A 226 5.80 50.21 -3.74
C THR A 226 5.60 50.05 -2.22
N VAL A 227 4.71 50.83 -1.61
CA VAL A 227 4.34 50.68 -0.18
C VAL A 227 3.79 49.28 0.09
N PHE A 228 2.96 48.72 -0.80
CA PHE A 228 2.35 47.42 -0.61
C PHE A 228 3.34 46.27 -0.70
N ASP A 229 4.30 46.37 -1.60
CA ASP A 229 5.38 45.40 -1.74
C ASP A 229 6.32 45.44 -0.53
N LEU A 230 6.67 46.64 -0.05
CA LEU A 230 7.51 46.81 1.13
C LEU A 230 6.83 46.26 2.39
N LEU A 231 5.53 46.49 2.57
CA LEU A 231 4.76 45.88 3.65
C LEU A 231 4.78 44.34 3.58
N ASN A 232 4.68 43.75 2.38
CA ASN A 232 4.76 42.29 2.21
C ASN A 232 6.15 41.76 2.56
N ARG A 233 7.22 42.46 2.16
CA ARG A 233 8.60 42.07 2.49
C ARG A 233 8.89 42.19 3.98
N ILE A 234 8.40 43.26 4.64
CA ILE A 234 8.53 43.43 6.09
C ILE A 234 7.85 42.28 6.84
N ARG A 235 6.67 41.85 6.37
CA ARG A 235 5.99 40.66 6.90
C ARG A 235 6.85 39.41 6.75
N GLU A 236 7.45 39.19 5.58
CA GLU A 236 8.33 38.02 5.35
C GLU A 236 9.59 38.07 6.23
N ILE A 237 10.20 39.24 6.41
CA ILE A 237 11.36 39.45 7.31
C ILE A 237 11.00 39.14 8.77
N ASN A 238 9.78 39.50 9.20
CA ASN A 238 9.28 39.16 10.53
C ASN A 238 9.21 37.63 10.75
N CYS A 239 9.04 36.84 9.69
CA CYS A 239 8.98 35.37 9.74
C CYS A 239 10.34 34.66 9.75
N GLU A 240 11.45 35.32 9.42
CA GLU A 240 12.74 34.64 9.25
C GLU A 240 13.41 34.22 10.58
N GLU A 241 12.80 34.50 11.73
CA GLU A 241 13.34 34.15 13.05
C GLU A 241 12.31 33.68 14.10
N GLU A 242 11.33 32.87 13.69
CA GLU A 242 10.81 31.77 14.55
C GLU A 242 11.59 30.48 14.25
#